data_AF-A0A7Y3P2W9-F1
#
_entry.id   AF-A0A7Y3P2W9-F1
#
_cell.length_a   1.000
_cell.length_b   1.000
_cell.length_c   1.000
_cell.angle_alpha   90.00
_cell.angle_beta   90.00
_cell.angle_gamma   90.00
#
_symmetry.space_group_name_H-M   'P 1'
#
loop_
_entity.id
_entity.type
_entity.pdbx_description
1 polymer ?
#
loop_
_entity_poly.entity_id
_entity_poly.type
_entity_poly.pdbx_seq_one_letter_code
_entity_poly.pdbx_strand_id
1 'polypeptide(L)' 'MGTETAVTLLQEAAGIKIDGIFGAQTLVQSDKVSVYEYLLLRQWRYNDIVIKNKSQAAFLSGWTNRNRKIYEMYKQGLLA' A
#
# COMPACT_ATOMS: atom_id res chain seq x y z
N MET A 1 7.07 -7.49 0.26
CA MET A 1 7.48 -6.08 0.33
C MET A 1 7.95 -5.80 1.74
N GLY A 2 9.07 -5.10 1.91
CA GLY A 2 9.60 -4.73 3.23
C GLY A 2 8.97 -3.44 3.77
N THR A 3 9.20 -3.15 5.04
CA THR A 3 8.68 -1.96 5.74
C THR A 3 9.10 -0.66 5.07
N GLU A 4 10.38 -0.51 4.72
CA GLU A 4 10.91 0.68 4.05
C GLU A 4 10.15 1.02 2.77
N THR A 5 9.90 0.03 1.90
CA THR A 5 9.10 0.22 0.68
C THR A 5 7.65 0.61 0.99
N ALA A 6 7.07 0.12 2.09
CA ALA A 6 5.74 0.54 2.49
C ALA A 6 5.71 2.03 2.88
N VAL A 7 6.74 2.47 3.61
CA VAL A 7 6.89 3.87 4.01
C VAL A 7 7.11 4.77 2.80
N THR A 8 7.95 4.38 1.84
CA THR A 8 8.18 5.20 0.63
C THR A 8 6.90 5.38 -0.19
N LEU A 9 6.07 4.33 -0.33
CA LEU A 9 4.80 4.42 -1.04
C LEU A 9 3.78 5.28 -0.29
N LEU A 10 3.80 5.27 1.05
CA LEU A 10 2.95 6.14 1.86
C LEU A 10 3.38 7.61 1.72
N GLN A 11 4.69 7.88 1.71
CA GLN A 11 5.24 9.22 1.49
C GLN A 11 4.90 9.74 0.09
N GLU A 12 4.97 8.87 -0.93
CA GLU A 12 4.54 9.18 -2.30
C GLU A 12 3.05 9.56 -2.34
N ALA A 13 2.17 8.74 -1.74
CA ALA A 13 0.73 9.03 -1.66
C ALA A 13 0.43 10.30 -0.85
N ALA A 14 1.24 10.61 0.17
CA ALA A 14 1.11 11.83 0.96
C ALA A 14 1.66 13.08 0.27
N GLY A 15 2.29 12.96 -0.90
CA GLY A 15 2.90 14.08 -1.61
C GLY A 15 4.04 14.74 -0.84
N ILE A 16 4.75 13.99 0.01
CA ILE A 16 5.88 14.49 0.81
C ILE A 16 7.20 13.90 0.32
N LYS A 17 8.31 14.36 0.92
CA LYS A 17 9.63 13.82 0.64
C LYS A 17 9.66 12.31 0.88
N ILE A 18 10.15 11.59 -0.12
CA ILE A 18 10.32 10.14 -0.09
C ILE A 18 11.74 9.83 0.40
N ASP A 19 11.87 9.47 1.67
CA ASP A 19 13.15 9.09 2.29
C ASP A 19 13.11 7.71 2.98
N GLY A 20 11.95 7.05 3.00
CA GLY A 20 11.76 5.72 3.59
C GLY A 20 11.71 5.72 5.11
N ILE A 21 11.76 6.89 5.76
CA ILE A 21 11.75 7.02 7.22
C ILE A 21 10.34 7.41 7.70
N PHE A 22 9.78 6.60 8.60
CA PHE A 22 8.51 6.93 9.24
C PHE A 22 8.74 7.92 10.40
N GLY A 23 8.85 9.20 10.06
CA GLY A 23 9.02 10.29 11.03
C GLY A 23 7.72 11.06 11.32
N ALA A 24 7.83 12.13 12.11
CA ALA A 24 6.70 12.98 12.49
C ALA A 24 5.93 13.55 11.29
N GLN A 25 6.63 13.95 10.22
CA GLN A 25 5.98 14.43 9.00
C GLN A 25 5.14 13.34 8.34
N THR A 26 5.69 12.13 8.20
CA THR A 26 4.97 10.97 7.63
C THR A 26 3.73 10.65 8.45
N LEU A 27 3.83 10.66 9.78
CA LEU A 27 2.70 10.43 10.68
C LEU A 27 1.58 11.48 10.50
N VAL A 28 1.93 12.76 10.45
CA VAL A 28 0.93 13.84 10.32
C VAL A 28 0.22 13.81 8.95
N GLN A 29 0.92 13.40 7.89
CA GLN A 29 0.32 13.34 6.56
C GLN A 29 -0.37 12.01 6.27
N SER A 30 -0.02 10.91 6.96
CA SER A 30 -0.62 9.60 6.68
C SER A 30 -2.13 9.57 6.87
N ASP A 31 -2.65 10.36 7.82
CA ASP A 31 -4.09 10.44 8.10
C ASP A 31 -4.89 11.10 6.96
N LYS A 32 -4.20 11.82 6.07
CA LYS A 32 -4.81 12.49 4.91
C LYS A 32 -4.75 11.64 3.66
N VAL A 33 -3.98 10.55 3.69
CA VAL A 33 -3.81 9.67 2.54
C VAL A 33 -5.05 8.80 2.41
N SER A 34 -5.65 8.82 1.22
CA SER A 34 -6.71 7.89 0.89
C SER A 34 -6.18 6.46 0.95
N VAL A 35 -6.84 5.60 1.74
CA VAL A 35 -6.55 4.16 1.78
C VAL A 35 -6.57 3.58 0.37
N TYR A 36 -7.49 4.05 -0.49
CA TYR A 36 -7.59 3.60 -1.87
C TYR A 36 -6.36 3.96 -2.70
N GLU A 37 -5.89 5.20 -2.61
CA GLU A 37 -4.69 5.66 -3.33
C GLU A 37 -3.45 4.87 -2.91
N TYR A 38 -3.25 4.70 -1.60
CA TYR A 38 -2.15 3.88 -1.09
C TYR A 38 -2.24 2.42 -1.55
N LEU A 39 -3.43 1.82 -1.57
CA LEU A 39 -3.62 0.46 -2.07
C LEU A 39 -3.32 0.32 -3.57
N LEU A 40 -3.63 1.35 -4.38
CA LEU A 40 -3.29 1.37 -5.81
C LEU A 40 -1.77 1.37 -6.03
N LEU A 41 -1.03 2.24 -5.33
CA LEU A 41 0.44 2.28 -5.42
C LEU A 41 1.06 0.93 -5.01
N ARG A 42 0.55 0.33 -3.94
CA ARG A 42 0.98 -1.02 -3.54
C ARG A 42 0.67 -2.07 -4.61
N GLN A 43 -0.49 -2.01 -5.25
CA GLN A 43 -0.87 -2.96 -6.31
C GLN A 43 0.11 -2.87 -7.48
N TRP A 44 0.46 -1.67 -7.93
CA TRP A 44 1.48 -1.49 -8.96
C TRP A 44 2.83 -2.09 -8.54
N ARG A 45 3.26 -1.82 -7.30
CA ARG A 45 4.52 -2.38 -6.79
C ARG A 45 4.53 -3.91 -6.77
N TYR A 46 3.41 -4.55 -6.41
CA TYR A 46 3.32 -6.00 -6.42
C TYR A 46 3.24 -6.59 -7.84
N ASN A 47 2.62 -5.89 -8.79
CA ASN A 47 2.64 -6.29 -10.19
C ASN A 47 4.08 -6.33 -10.73
N ASP A 48 4.90 -5.31 -10.43
CA ASP A 48 6.32 -5.29 -10.82
C ASP A 48 7.11 -6.48 -10.27
N ILE A 49 6.85 -6.88 -9.02
CA ILE A 49 7.49 -8.04 -8.40
C ILE A 49 7.17 -9.31 -9.17
N VAL A 50 5.90 -9.50 -9.57
CA VAL A 50 5.46 -10.69 -10.32
C VAL A 50 5.96 -10.66 -11.76
N ILE A 51 6.02 -9.49 -12.40
CA ILE A 51 6.62 -9.34 -13.74
C ILE A 51 8.08 -9.78 -13.71
N LYS A 52 8.84 -9.38 -12.68
CA LYS A 52 10.25 -9.76 -12.50
C LYS A 52 10.46 -11.21 -12.08
N ASN A 53 9.52 -11.77 -11.30
CA ASN A 53 9.55 -13.17 -10.89
C ASN A 53 8.13 -13.77 -10.87
N LYS A 54 7.80 -14.49 -11.95
CA LYS A 54 6.48 -15.11 -12.12
C LYS A 54 6.14 -16.14 -11.04
N SER A 55 7.13 -16.70 -10.33
CA SER A 55 6.89 -17.64 -9.24
C SER A 55 6.17 -17.00 -8.04
N GLN A 56 6.14 -15.67 -7.97
CA GLN A 56 5.47 -14.90 -6.91
C GLN A 56 3.95 -14.73 -7.15
N ALA A 57 3.39 -15.24 -8.26
CA ALA A 57 1.99 -15.05 -8.61
C ALA A 57 1.00 -15.58 -7.55
N ALA A 58 1.28 -16.74 -6.94
CA ALA A 58 0.44 -17.29 -5.87
C ALA A 58 0.43 -16.41 -4.62
N PHE A 59 1.59 -15.85 -4.26
CA PHE A 59 1.71 -14.88 -3.16
C PHE A 59 0.88 -13.62 -3.46
N LEU A 60 0.97 -13.08 -4.69
CA LEU A 60 0.20 -11.91 -5.10
C LEU A 60 -1.31 -12.19 -5.00
N SER A 61 -1.78 -13.32 -5.51
CA SER A 61 -3.19 -13.72 -5.40
C SER A 61 -3.68 -13.73 -3.94
N GLY A 62 -2.89 -14.31 -3.03
CA GLY A 62 -3.19 -14.28 -1.60
C GLY A 62 -3.24 -12.87 -1.01
N TRP A 63 -2.34 -11.98 -1.43
CA TRP A 63 -2.35 -10.58 -1.01
C TRP A 63 -3.56 -9.81 -1.54
N THR A 64 -3.89 -9.96 -2.82
CA THR A 64 -5.07 -9.33 -3.43
C THR A 64 -6.36 -9.79 -2.75
N ASN A 65 -6.47 -11.08 -2.39
CA ASN A 65 -7.60 -11.59 -1.62
C ASN A 65 -7.77 -10.91 -0.24
N ARG A 66 -6.67 -10.59 0.43
CA ARG A 66 -6.71 -9.83 1.70
C ARG A 66 -7.16 -8.39 1.48
N ASN A 67 -6.65 -7.71 0.46
CA ASN A 67 -7.09 -6.34 0.14
C ASN A 67 -8.56 -6.28 -0.24
N ARG A 68 -9.06 -7.28 -0.98
CA ARG A 68 -10.49 -7.40 -1.28
C ARG A 68 -11.32 -7.40 0.00
N LYS A 69 -10.91 -8.15 1.02
CA LYS A 69 -11.59 -8.15 2.33
C LYS A 69 -11.59 -6.77 2.98
N ILE A 70 -10.46 -6.05 2.94
CA ILE A 70 -10.36 -4.68 3.48
C ILE A 70 -11.31 -3.74 2.73
N TYR A 71 -11.35 -3.84 1.40
CA TYR A 71 -12.26 -3.06 0.57
C TYR A 71 -13.74 -3.34 0.89
N GLU A 72 -14.11 -4.60 1.10
CA GLU A 72 -15.48 -4.95 1.53
C GLU A 72 -15.81 -4.37 2.91
N MET A 73 -14.87 -4.40 3.85
CA MET A 73 -15.04 -3.79 5.17
C MET A 73 -15.24 -2.27 5.07
N TYR A 74 -14.47 -1.60 4.21
CA TYR A 74 -14.63 -0.17 3.93
C TYR A 74 -16.03 0.12 3.33
N LYS A 75 -16.47 -0.66 2.35
CA LYS A 75 -17.82 -0.53 1.77
C LYS A 75 -18.95 -0.71 2.78
N GLN A 76 -18.72 -1.50 3.82
CA GLN A 76 -19.67 -1.75 4.89
C GLN A 76 -19.61 -0.69 6.01
N GLY A 77 -18.74 0.33 5.89
CA GLY A 77 -18.56 1.36 6.91
C GLY A 77 -17.83 0.88 8.17
N LEU A 78 -17.14 -0.27 8.09
CA LEU A 78 -16.39 -0.86 9.22
C LEU A 78 -14.97 -0.31 9.35
N LEU A 79 -14.54 0.50 8.39
CA LEU A 79 -13.27 1.21 8.38
C LEU A 79 -13.57 2.67 8.04
N ALA A 80 -13.00 3.58 8.83
CA ALA A 80 -13.11 5.03 8.68
C ALA A 80 -12.35 5.53 7.45
#